data_AF-B0NMY7-F1
#
_entry.id   AF-B0NMY7-F1
#
_cell.length_a   1.000
_cell.length_b   1.000
_cell.length_c   1.000
_cell.angle_alpha   90.00
_cell.angle_beta   90.00
_cell.angle_gamma   90.00
#
_symmetry.space_group_name_H-M   'P 1'
#
loop_
_entity.id
_entity.type
_entity.pdbx_description
1 polymer ?
#
loop_
_entity_poly.entity_id
_entity_poly.type
_entity_poly.pdbx_seq_one_letter_code
_entity_poly.pdbx_strand_id
1 'polypeptide(L)' 'MEICYIEAGVLERMLARAENLSARVDRLYERNRCKEPGE' A
#
# COMPACT_ATOMS: atom_id res chain seq x y z
N MET A 1 5.63 -29.05 0.04
CA MET A 1 5.52 -27.58 0.14
C MET A 1 6.56 -27.01 -0.79
N GLU A 2 6.14 -26.43 -1.91
CA GLU A 2 7.04 -25.89 -2.92
C GLU A 2 7.36 -24.44 -2.54
N ILE A 3 8.64 -24.14 -2.34
CA ILE A 3 9.08 -22.80 -1.93
C ILE A 3 9.32 -22.00 -3.21
N CYS A 4 8.41 -21.08 -3.54
CA CYS A 4 8.57 -20.16 -4.65
C CYS A 4 9.69 -19.17 -4.32
N TYR A 5 10.82 -19.26 -5.02
CA TYR A 5 11.92 -18.30 -4.89
C TYR A 5 11.56 -17.00 -5.61
N ILE A 6 11.31 -15.95 -4.83
CA ILE A 6 11.17 -14.60 -5.36
C ILE A 6 12.57 -13.99 -5.39
N GLU A 7 12.99 -13.52 -6.57
CA GLU A 7 14.25 -12.81 -6.71
C GLU A 7 14.26 -11.54 -5.83
N ALA A 8 15.36 -11.27 -5.13
CA ALA A 8 15.45 -10.14 -4.19
C ALA A 8 15.05 -8.80 -4.83
N GLY A 9 15.46 -8.53 -6.07
CA GLY A 9 15.07 -7.31 -6.78
C GLY A 9 13.59 -7.25 -7.18
N VAL A 10 12.91 -8.40 -7.29
CA VAL A 10 11.45 -8.44 -7.46
C VAL A 10 10.78 -8.12 -6.13
N LEU A 11 11.27 -8.70 -5.03
CA LEU A 11 10.73 -8.44 -3.68
C LEU A 11 10.86 -6.95 -3.30
N GLU A 12 12.01 -6.34 -3.55
CA GLU A 12 12.23 -4.90 -3.29
C GLU A 12 11.25 -4.01 -4.08
N ARG A 13 11.03 -4.32 -5.36
CA ARG A 13 10.06 -3.58 -6.20
C ARG A 13 8.61 -3.80 -5.75
N MET A 14 8.28 -5.00 -5.29
CA MET A 14 6.96 -5.30 -4.71
C MET A 14 6.75 -4.51 -3.42
N LEU A 15 7.77 -4.46 -2.56
CA LEU A 15 7.74 -3.71 -1.31
C LEU A 15 7.56 -2.21 -1.56
N ALA A 16 8.37 -1.62 -2.43
CA ALA A 16 8.27 -0.21 -2.77
C ALA A 16 6.87 0.17 -3.33
N ARG A 17 6.25 -0.73 -4.10
CA ARG A 17 4.88 -0.55 -4.59
C ARG A 17 3.85 -0.64 -3.47
N ALA A 18 4.03 -1.59 -2.55
CA ALA A 18 3.15 -1.74 -1.38
C ALA A 18 3.22 -0.52 -0.47
N GLU A 19 4.42 0.01 -0.21
CA GLU A 19 4.62 1.24 0.57
C GLU A 19 3.98 2.46 -0.11
N ASN A 20 4.16 2.60 -1.43
CA ASN A 20 3.51 3.68 -2.19
C ASN A 20 1.98 3.58 -2.12
N LEU A 21 1.44 2.36 -2.23
CA LEU A 21 0.01 2.13 -2.13
C LEU A 21 -0.51 2.45 -0.73
N SER A 22 0.21 2.04 0.32
CA SER A 22 -0.14 2.36 1.71
C SER A 22 -0.22 3.87 1.91
N ALA A 23 0.81 4.61 1.51
CA ALA A 23 0.83 6.07 1.64
C ALA A 23 -0.33 6.76 0.88
N ARG A 24 -0.76 6.19 -0.26
CA ARG A 24 -1.93 6.70 -1.00
C ARG A 24 -3.23 6.41 -0.27
N VAL A 25 -3.37 5.22 0.31
CA VAL A 25 -4.54 4.84 1.10
C VAL A 25 -4.63 5.71 2.36
N ASP A 26 -3.53 5.94 3.07
CA ASP A 26 -3.50 6.81 4.26
C ASP A 26 -3.96 8.23 3.93
N ARG A 27 -3.47 8.80 2.83
CA ARG A 27 -3.93 10.12 2.36
C ARG A 27 -5.41 10.15 2.00
N LEU A 28 -5.93 9.08 1.39
CA LEU A 28 -7.35 8.98 1.07
C LEU A 28 -8.19 8.84 2.33
N TYR A 29 -7.73 8.05 3.30
CA TYR A 29 -8.37 7.88 4.60
C TYR A 29 -8.46 9.21 5.33
N GLU A 30 -7.36 9.94 5.47
CA GLU A 30 -7.36 11.27 6.11
C GLU A 30 -8.25 12.26 5.36
N ARG A 31 -8.21 12.27 4.02
CA ARG A 31 -9.10 13.12 3.22
C ARG A 31 -10.57 12.78 3.41
N ASN A 32 -10.89 11.50 3.58
CA ASN A 32 -12.25 11.05 3.85
C ASN A 32 -12.65 11.30 5.31
N ARG A 33 -11.72 11.26 6.26
CA ARG A 33 -11.94 11.59 7.66
C ARG A 33 -12.26 13.08 7.86
N CYS A 34 -11.61 13.96 7.08
CA CYS A 34 -11.94 15.39 7.05
C CYS A 34 -13.30 15.69 6.40
N LYS A 35 -13.90 14.71 5.73
CA LYS A 35 -15.29 14.80 5.26
C LYS A 35 -16.14 14.11 6.30
N GLU A 36 -16.68 14.87 7.26
CA GLU A 36 -17.69 14.30 8.16
C GLU A 36 -18.82 13.67 7.33
N PRO A 37 -19.33 12.49 7.69
CA PRO A 37 -20.49 11.92 7.01
C PRO A 37 -21.74 12.68 7.50
N GLY A 38 -22.02 13.86 6.94
CA GLY A 38 -23.18 14.64 7.39
C GLY A 38 -23.30 16.10 6.93
N GLU A 39 -22.90 16.44 5.71
CA GLU A 39 -23.53 17.57 4.97
C GLU A 39 -24.43 17.03 3.86
#